data_AF-A0A0C3QHC1-F1
#
_entry.id   AF-A0A0C3QHC1-F1
#
_cell.length_a   1.000
_cell.length_b   1.000
_cell.length_c   1.000
_cell.angle_alpha   90.00
_cell.angle_beta   90.00
_cell.angle_gamma   90.00
#
_symmetry.space_group_name_H-M   'P 1'
#
loop_
_entity.id
_entity.type
_entity.pdbx_description
1 polymer ?
#
loop_
_entity_poly.entity_id
_entity_poly.type
_entity_poly.pdbx_seq_one_letter_code
_entity_poly.pdbx_strand_id
1 'polypeptide(L)'
;NELCLVDSLSHPNIVRIVGFTEDIENRTAWLFFPWEANGNVREFLRSEEWEIPERVSLIDDVAAGVAYLHTHQPPICHGDLKSVSIIYSGARFLRNH
;
A
#
# COMPACT_ATOMS: atom_id res chain seq x y z
N ASN A 1 15.42 13.88 -3.42
CA ASN A 1 15.66 12.46 -3.09
C ASN A 1 14.32 11.88 -2.63
N GLU A 2 13.62 11.15 -3.49
CA GLU A 2 12.26 10.66 -3.22
C GLU A 2 12.22 9.63 -2.08
N LEU A 3 13.35 9.00 -1.79
CA LEU A 3 13.47 7.93 -0.79
C LEU A 3 13.47 8.42 0.67
N CYS A 4 13.90 9.66 0.93
CA CYS A 4 13.81 10.25 2.27
C CYS A 4 12.37 10.63 2.66
N LEU A 5 11.45 10.75 1.69
CA LEU A 5 10.04 11.06 1.97
C LEU A 5 9.31 9.86 2.56
N VAL A 6 9.68 8.63 2.20
CA VAL A 6 8.91 7.43 2.55
C VAL A 6 9.04 7.04 4.02
N ASP A 7 10.16 7.37 4.67
CA ASP A 7 10.37 7.11 6.11
C ASP A 7 9.52 8.05 7.00
N SER A 8 9.07 9.18 6.46
CA SER A 8 8.21 10.14 7.17
C SER A 8 6.70 9.88 7.03
N LEU A 9 6.31 8.93 6.18
CA LEU A 9 4.90 8.63 5.96
C LEU A 9 4.32 7.86 7.13
N SER A 10 3.29 8.44 7.75
CA SER A 10 2.57 7.85 8.87
C SER A 10 1.07 7.94 8.59
N HIS A 11 0.55 6.88 7.97
CA HIS A 11 -0.87 6.75 7.68
C HIS A 11 -1.27 5.27 7.72
N PRO A 12 -2.43 4.91 8.30
CA PRO A 12 -2.86 3.51 8.44
C PRO A 12 -3.00 2.78 7.09
N ASN A 13 -3.25 3.51 6.00
CA ASN A 13 -3.38 2.94 4.65
C ASN A 13 -2.14 3.15 3.76
N ILE A 14 -0.97 3.44 4.35
CA ILE A 14 0.31 3.49 3.64
C ILE A 14 1.25 2.46 4.27
N VAL A 15 1.74 1.52 3.45
CA VAL A 15 2.69 0.52 3.93
C VAL A 15 4.03 1.18 4.19
N ARG A 16 4.54 1.00 5.41
CA ARG A 16 5.86 1.49 5.81
C ARG A 16 6.95 0.76 5.05
N ILE A 17 7.94 1.50 4.54
CA ILE A 17 9.18 0.91 4.02
C ILE A 17 10.10 0.58 5.20
N VAL A 18 10.64 -0.63 5.22
CA VAL A 18 11.61 -1.07 6.24
C VAL A 18 13.03 -0.72 5.82
N GLY A 19 13.28 -0.64 4.52
CA GLY A 19 14.57 -0.20 3.96
C GLY A 19 14.56 -0.21 2.44
N PHE A 20 15.68 0.19 1.85
CA PHE A 20 15.89 0.13 0.41
C PHE A 20 17.36 -0.15 0.08
N THR A 21 17.61 -0.61 -1.15
CA THR A 21 18.95 -0.64 -1.74
C THR A 21 18.88 -0.14 -3.17
N GLU A 22 19.92 0.53 -3.63
CA GLU A 22 20.01 1.09 -4.98
C GLU A 22 21.22 0.52 -5.72
N ASP A 23 21.02 0.16 -6.97
CA ASP A 23 22.08 -0.06 -7.95
C ASP A 23 22.02 1.09 -8.95
N ILE A 24 22.95 2.03 -8.77
CA ILE A 24 23.03 3.27 -9.56
C ILE A 24 23.43 2.94 -11.01
N GLU A 25 24.30 1.96 -11.21
CA GLU A 25 24.80 1.58 -12.54
C GLU A 25 23.65 1.01 -13.39
N ASN A 26 22.80 0.18 -12.78
CA ASN A 26 21.65 -0.43 -13.45
C ASN A 26 20.35 0.36 -13.29
N ARG A 27 20.39 1.55 -12.67
CA ARG A 27 19.21 2.39 -12.40
C ARG A 27 18.06 1.63 -11.75
N THR A 28 18.38 0.73 -10.84
CA THR A 28 17.42 -0.15 -10.18
C THR A 28 17.41 0.14 -8.69
N ALA A 29 16.22 0.19 -8.11
CA ALA A 29 16.05 0.29 -6.67
C ALA A 29 15.16 -0.86 -6.18
N TRP A 30 15.52 -1.46 -5.05
CA TRP A 30 14.68 -2.43 -4.36
C TRP A 30 14.20 -1.82 -3.05
N LEU A 31 12.90 -1.95 -2.81
CA LEU A 31 12.24 -1.51 -1.59
C LEU A 31 11.84 -2.73 -0.77
N PHE A 32 12.12 -2.68 0.53
CA PHE A 32 11.78 -3.74 1.46
C PHE A 32 10.59 -3.31 2.32
N PHE A 33 9.55 -4.14 2.34
CA PHE A 33 8.33 -3.92 3.12
C PHE A 33 8.19 -5.02 4.18
N PRO A 34 7.42 -4.79 5.27
CA PRO A 34 7.04 -5.87 6.15
C PRO A 34 6.31 -6.96 5.36
N TRP A 35 6.57 -8.22 5.72
CA TRP A 35 5.85 -9.33 5.12
C TRP A 35 4.40 -9.32 5.57
N GLU A 36 3.48 -9.38 4.61
CA GLU A 36 2.05 -9.49 4.85
C GLU A 36 1.56 -10.86 4.40
N ALA A 37 1.15 -11.69 5.36
CA ALA A 37 0.84 -13.10 5.14
C ALA A 37 -0.36 -13.33 4.20
N ASN A 38 -1.21 -12.33 4.05
CA ASN A 38 -2.38 -12.39 3.16
C ASN A 38 -2.07 -11.94 1.73
N GLY A 39 -0.82 -11.55 1.44
CA GLY A 39 -0.38 -11.14 0.10
C GLY A 39 -0.97 -9.81 -0.36
N ASN A 40 -0.98 -9.62 -1.68
CA ASN A 40 -1.58 -8.43 -2.28
C ASN A 40 -3.09 -8.59 -2.49
N VAL A 41 -3.79 -7.47 -2.68
CA VAL A 41 -5.23 -7.46 -2.94
C VAL A 41 -5.61 -8.34 -4.12
N ARG A 42 -4.79 -8.47 -5.16
CA ARG A 42 -5.10 -9.32 -6.31
C ARG A 42 -5.09 -10.80 -5.94
N GLU A 43 -4.14 -11.25 -5.14
CA GLU A 43 -4.06 -12.63 -4.63
C GLU A 43 -5.23 -12.91 -3.69
N PHE A 44 -5.52 -11.96 -2.79
CA PHE A 44 -6.58 -12.10 -1.80
C PHE A 44 -8.00 -12.02 -2.40
N LEU A 45 -8.21 -11.21 -3.46
CA LEU A 45 -9.46 -11.19 -4.23
C LEU A 45 -9.70 -12.46 -5.05
N ARG A 46 -8.66 -13.28 -5.28
CA ARG A 46 -8.79 -14.55 -6.01
C ARG A 46 -9.04 -15.74 -5.09
N SER A 47 -8.79 -15.62 -3.80
CA SER A 47 -8.94 -16.72 -2.84
C SER A 47 -10.32 -16.84 -2.22
N GLU A 48 -11.13 -15.77 -2.20
CA GLU A 48 -12.45 -15.75 -1.53
C GLU A 48 -13.51 -15.00 -2.36
N GLU A 49 -14.80 -15.29 -2.11
CA GLU A 49 -15.91 -14.48 -2.61
C GLU A 49 -16.19 -13.33 -1.64
N TRP A 50 -15.82 -12.12 -2.05
CA TRP A 50 -16.00 -10.92 -1.25
C TRP A 50 -17.41 -10.35 -1.39
N GLU A 51 -18.02 -10.02 -0.26
CA GLU A 51 -19.26 -9.27 -0.24
C GLU A 51 -19.01 -7.80 -0.66
N ILE A 52 -20.05 -7.14 -1.17
CA ILE A 52 -19.99 -5.74 -1.60
C ILE A 52 -19.43 -4.81 -0.51
N PRO A 53 -19.82 -4.90 0.77
CA PRO A 53 -19.32 -4.02 1.82
C PRO A 53 -17.80 -4.07 1.98
N GLU A 54 -17.21 -5.25 1.86
CA GLU A 54 -15.77 -5.45 2.04
C GLU A 54 -14.97 -4.81 0.90
N ARG A 55 -15.49 -4.90 -0.34
CA ARG A 55 -14.90 -4.24 -1.51
C ARG A 55 -14.95 -2.72 -1.38
N VAL A 56 -16.06 -2.18 -0.88
CA VAL A 56 -16.21 -0.73 -0.65
C VAL A 56 -15.21 -0.25 0.40
N SER A 57 -15.08 -0.98 1.52
CA SER A 57 -14.09 -0.64 2.56
C SER A 57 -12.66 -0.61 2.02
N LEU A 58 -12.31 -1.56 1.14
CA LEU A 58 -10.99 -1.59 0.51
C LEU A 58 -10.75 -0.37 -0.40
N ILE A 59 -11.77 0.05 -1.16
CA ILE A 59 -11.70 1.25 -2.01
C ILE A 59 -11.51 2.49 -1.14
N ASP A 60 -12.24 2.59 -0.02
CA ASP A 60 -12.13 3.71 0.92
C ASP A 60 -10.72 3.80 1.54
N ASP A 61 -10.16 2.66 1.93
CA ASP A 61 -8.80 2.57 2.47
C ASP A 61 -7.75 3.04 1.45
N VAL A 62 -7.88 2.62 0.18
CA VAL A 62 -6.99 3.06 -0.91
C VAL A 62 -7.12 4.56 -1.16
N ALA A 63 -8.36 5.07 -1.22
CA ALA A 63 -8.62 6.49 -1.44
C ALA A 63 -8.05 7.35 -0.31
N ALA A 64 -8.17 6.91 0.96
CA ALA A 64 -7.61 7.58 2.11
C ALA A 64 -6.07 7.67 2.05
N GLY A 65 -5.40 6.57 1.70
CA GLY A 65 -3.95 6.54 1.52
C GLY A 65 -3.47 7.50 0.42
N VAL A 66 -4.13 7.50 -0.74
CA VAL A 66 -3.79 8.42 -1.84
C VAL A 66 -4.05 9.88 -1.46
N ALA A 67 -5.17 10.17 -0.79
CA ALA A 67 -5.47 11.51 -0.31
C ALA A 67 -4.38 12.02 0.64
N TYR A 68 -3.90 11.19 1.57
CA TYR A 68 -2.79 11.52 2.45
C TYR A 68 -1.50 11.88 1.70
N LEU A 69 -1.11 11.09 0.68
CA LEU A 69 0.08 11.39 -0.13
C LEU A 69 0.01 12.77 -0.79
N HIS A 70 -1.17 13.16 -1.26
CA HIS A 70 -1.40 14.45 -1.89
C HIS A 70 -1.40 15.65 -0.93
N THR A 71 -1.43 15.43 0.40
CA THR A 71 -1.31 16.51 1.39
C THR A 71 0.13 17.03 1.58
N HIS A 72 1.13 16.33 1.05
CA HIS A 72 2.54 16.71 1.19
C HIS A 72 2.93 17.86 0.25
N GLN A 73 4.03 18.55 0.57
CA GLN A 73 4.55 19.65 -0.24
C GLN A 73 6.04 19.41 -0.58
N PRO A 74 6.38 19.10 -1.85
CA PRO A 74 5.48 18.89 -2.99
C PRO A 74 4.60 17.62 -2.81
N PRO A 75 3.43 17.55 -3.46
CA PRO A 75 2.58 16.36 -3.41
C PRO A 75 3.35 15.12 -3.87
N ILE A 76 3.19 14.01 -3.13
CA ILE A 76 3.78 12.73 -3.52
C ILE A 76 2.83 12.07 -4.51
N CYS A 77 3.28 11.93 -5.76
CA CYS A 77 2.53 11.23 -6.81
C CYS A 77 2.94 9.75 -6.81
N HIS A 78 2.03 8.84 -6.49
CA HIS A 78 2.31 7.39 -6.45
C HIS A 78 2.75 6.81 -7.81
N GLY A 79 2.32 7.42 -8.93
CA GLY A 79 2.82 7.11 -10.27
C GLY A 79 2.32 5.80 -10.90
N ASP A 80 2.11 4.73 -10.12
CA ASP A 80 1.60 3.44 -10.62
C ASP A 80 0.69 2.71 -9.60
N LEU A 81 -0.53 3.21 -9.42
CA LEU A 81 -1.54 2.62 -8.51
C LEU A 81 -2.22 1.42 -9.19
N LYS A 82 -1.57 0.26 -9.16
CA LYS A 82 -2.12 -1.02 -9.64
C LYS A 82 -2.55 -1.89 -8.47
N SER A 83 -3.45 -2.84 -8.70
CA SER A 83 -3.94 -3.79 -7.69
C SER A 83 -2.83 -4.65 -7.05
N VAL A 84 -1.68 -4.80 -7.72
CA VAL A 84 -0.49 -5.48 -7.18
C VAL A 84 0.32 -4.61 -6.22
N SER A 85 0.11 -3.29 -6.26
CA SER A 85 0.76 -2.29 -5.39
C SER A 85 -0.04 -2.05 -4.10
N ILE A 86 -1.17 -2.75 -3.90
CA ILE A 86 -2.02 -2.66 -2.71
C ILE A 86 -1.88 -3.95 -1.91
N ILE A 87 -1.40 -3.82 -0.67
CA ILE A 87 -1.15 -4.95 0.22
C ILE A 87 -2.30 -5.07 1.21
N TYR A 88 -2.77 -6.30 1.46
CA TYR A 88 -3.90 -6.55 2.37
C TYR A 88 -3.39 -6.98 3.75
N SER A 89 -3.51 -6.08 4.73
CA SER A 89 -3.33 -6.39 6.14
C SER A 89 -4.71 -6.63 6.75
N GLY A 90 -5.07 -7.88 7.03
CA GLY A 90 -6.44 -8.32 7.39
C GLY A 90 -7.01 -7.81 8.71
N ALA A 91 -6.49 -6.70 9.27
CA ALA A 91 -6.76 -6.24 10.62
C ALA A 91 -8.14 -5.60 10.85
N ARG A 92 -8.92 -5.33 9.79
CA ARG A 92 -10.15 -4.51 9.92
C ARG A 92 -11.47 -5.27 9.79
N PHE A 93 -11.45 -6.53 9.34
CA PHE A 93 -12.65 -7.35 9.21
C PHE A 93 -12.82 -8.21 10.45
N LEU A 94 -13.33 -7.61 11.53
CA LEU A 94 -14.03 -8.39 12.56
C LEU A 94 -15.30 -8.94 11.90
N ARG A 95 -15.26 -10.21 11.48
CA ARG A 95 -16.45 -10.98 11.10
C ARG A 95 -17.39 -11.00 12.31
N ASN A 96 -18.35 -10.08 12.34
CA ASN A 96 -19.52 -10.23 13.19
C ASN A 96 -20.53 -11.04 12.40
N HIS A 97 -20.74 -12.28 12.86
CA HIS A 97 -21.82 -13.17 12.45
C HIS A 97 -23.20 -12.53 12.62
#